data_AF-A0A5B0REK7-F1
#
_entry.id   AF-A0A5B0REK7-F1
#
_cell.length_a   1.000
_cell.length_b   1.000
_cell.length_c   1.000
_cell.angle_alpha   90.00
_cell.angle_beta   90.00
_cell.angle_gamma   90.00
#
_symmetry.space_group_name_H-M   'P 1'
#
loop_
_entity.id
_entity.type
_entity.pdbx_description
1 polymer ?
#
loop_
_entity_poly.entity_id
_entity_poly.type
_entity_poly.pdbx_seq_one_letter_code
_entity_poly.pdbx_strand_id
1 'polypeptide(L)'
;MPKSSGIFMGRNAVMRLGLGSKEEDEHMPGLGAIGKLLEGDTGLLFTNEPPKVVVEWFDDYVKADYARKGNLATETVELPAGPVMIKEINDEPSVAPGALEPHLRALGLPTTLQSRIPTLSSPHVVCKEGEKLDTNQAGLLKTLGYQMAQFKIVLSHVWIKDRSTTFSIDQIRDQLK
;
A
#
# COMPACT_ATOMS: atom_id res chain seq x y z
N MET A 1 -1.88 -5.35 14.72
CA MET A 1 -1.42 -4.07 15.29
C MET A 1 -1.28 -4.28 16.79
N PRO A 2 -0.21 -3.78 17.42
CA PRO A 2 0.03 -3.99 18.86
C PRO A 2 -1.14 -3.44 19.70
N LYS A 3 -1.46 -4.07 20.84
CA LYS A 3 -2.65 -3.73 21.63
C LYS A 3 -2.49 -2.31 22.19
N SER A 4 -3.57 -1.52 22.19
CA SER A 4 -3.56 -0.12 22.65
C SER A 4 -2.60 0.81 21.89
N SER A 5 -2.53 0.66 20.57
CA SER A 5 -1.77 1.57 19.69
C SER A 5 -2.70 2.47 18.89
N GLY A 6 -2.26 3.68 18.57
CA GLY A 6 -2.97 4.63 17.72
C GLY A 6 -2.09 5.10 16.57
N ILE A 7 -2.58 4.98 15.33
CA ILE A 7 -1.93 5.55 14.14
C ILE A 7 -2.64 6.85 13.79
N PHE A 8 -1.84 7.90 13.59
CA PHE A 8 -2.29 9.18 13.10
C PHE A 8 -1.67 9.44 11.74
N MET A 9 -2.54 9.61 10.76
CA MET A 9 -2.18 10.09 9.44
C MET A 9 -2.91 11.40 9.20
N GLY A 10 -2.19 12.40 8.70
CA GLY A 10 -2.76 13.71 8.46
C GLY A 10 -1.75 14.60 7.77
N ARG A 11 -2.05 15.90 7.72
CA ARG A 11 -1.09 16.86 7.16
C ARG A 11 0.14 16.92 8.06
N ASN A 12 1.32 16.60 7.52
CA ASN A 12 2.58 16.62 8.28
C ASN A 12 2.80 17.93 9.05
N ALA A 13 2.44 19.08 8.47
CA ALA A 13 2.53 20.37 9.15
C ALA A 13 1.71 20.44 10.45
N VAL A 14 0.51 19.83 10.49
CA VAL A 14 -0.35 19.81 11.68
C VAL A 14 0.21 18.84 12.72
N MET A 15 0.67 17.67 12.28
CA MET A 15 1.30 16.70 13.18
C MET A 15 2.58 17.27 13.81
N ARG A 16 3.42 17.97 13.03
CA ARG A 16 4.59 18.70 13.53
C ARG A 16 4.24 19.73 14.59
N LEU A 17 3.19 20.52 14.34
CA LEU A 17 2.72 21.50 15.31
C LEU A 17 2.28 20.81 16.62
N GLY A 18 1.59 19.68 16.53
CA GLY A 18 1.14 18.90 17.68
C GLY A 18 2.26 18.18 18.46
N LEU A 19 3.48 18.08 17.92
CA LEU A 19 4.65 17.56 18.64
C LEU A 19 5.49 18.67 19.30
N GLY A 20 5.36 19.90 18.79
CA GLY A 20 6.26 21.01 19.05
C GLY A 20 7.37 21.09 18.01
N SER A 21 7.68 22.32 17.57
CA SER A 21 8.64 22.59 16.49
C SER A 21 9.94 23.24 16.96
N LYS A 22 9.93 23.80 18.17
CA LYS A 22 11.06 24.41 18.88
C LYS A 22 11.15 23.76 20.24
N GLU A 23 12.35 23.71 20.79
CA GLU A 23 12.63 23.14 22.13
C GLU A 23 11.71 23.72 23.23
N GLU A 24 11.38 25.01 23.13
CA GLU A 24 10.48 25.73 24.04
C GLU A 24 9.01 25.27 23.96
N ASP A 25 8.58 24.79 22.78
CA ASP A 25 7.20 24.42 22.47
C ASP A 25 7.00 22.89 22.42
N GLU A 26 8.03 22.10 22.73
CA GLU A 26 7.93 20.63 22.74
C GLU A 26 7.07 20.17 23.90
N HIS A 27 6.09 19.30 23.60
CA HIS A 27 5.28 18.69 24.65
C HIS A 27 6.10 17.80 25.59
N MET A 28 7.17 17.19 25.08
CA MET A 28 8.15 16.41 25.85
C MET A 28 9.54 16.61 25.25
N PRO A 29 10.61 16.62 26.06
CA PRO A 29 11.96 16.85 25.54
C PRO A 29 12.38 15.86 24.45
N GLY A 30 12.99 16.38 23.39
CA GLY A 30 13.48 15.62 22.25
C GLY A 30 12.41 15.21 21.23
N LEU A 31 11.14 15.56 21.46
CA LEU A 31 10.03 15.13 20.61
C LEU A 31 9.99 15.87 19.26
N GLY A 32 10.48 17.11 19.21
CA GLY A 32 10.55 17.90 17.98
C GLY A 32 11.49 17.30 16.94
N ALA A 33 12.40 16.41 17.34
CA ALA A 33 13.20 15.62 16.40
C ALA A 33 12.33 14.71 15.51
N ILE A 34 11.28 14.09 16.06
CA ILE A 34 10.29 13.33 15.26
C ILE A 34 9.54 14.26 14.31
N GLY A 35 9.18 15.46 14.77
CA GLY A 35 8.53 16.45 13.93
C GLY A 35 9.32 16.74 12.66
N LYS A 36 10.64 16.92 12.76
CA LYS A 36 11.53 17.19 11.61
C LYS A 36 11.57 16.05 10.58
N LEU A 37 11.18 14.83 10.96
CA LEU A 37 11.18 13.66 10.10
C LEU A 37 9.86 13.46 9.32
N LEU A 38 8.83 14.26 9.61
CA LEU A 38 7.51 14.13 8.97
C LEU A 38 7.51 14.76 7.56
N GLU A 39 7.91 13.99 6.55
CA GLU A 39 7.96 14.41 5.15
C GLU A 39 7.33 13.36 4.22
N GLY A 40 6.68 13.81 3.15
CA GLY A 40 5.96 12.91 2.24
C GLY A 40 4.81 12.16 2.93
N ASP A 41 4.60 10.90 2.53
CA ASP A 41 3.52 10.03 3.02
C ASP A 41 3.90 9.36 4.37
N THR A 42 4.12 10.18 5.39
CA THR A 42 4.47 9.73 6.75
C THR A 42 3.33 9.90 7.74
N GLY A 43 3.29 9.04 8.75
CA GLY A 43 2.36 9.14 9.88
C GLY A 43 3.06 8.91 11.21
N LEU A 44 2.32 9.07 12.30
CA LEU A 44 2.78 8.80 13.66
C LEU A 44 2.11 7.55 14.22
N LEU A 45 2.88 6.72 14.90
CA LEU A 45 2.39 5.60 15.68
C LEU A 45 2.68 5.87 17.16
N PHE A 46 1.63 5.87 17.97
CA PHE A 46 1.74 5.90 19.43
C PHE A 46 1.39 4.53 19.98
N THR A 47 2.21 4.04 20.90
CA THR A 47 2.03 2.71 21.48
C THR A 47 2.71 2.64 22.84
N ASN A 48 2.19 1.79 23.71
CA ASN A 48 2.82 1.42 24.98
C ASN A 48 3.65 0.13 24.88
N GLU A 49 3.74 -0.45 23.69
CA GLU A 49 4.44 -1.71 23.44
C GLU A 49 5.95 -1.47 23.25
N PRO A 50 6.81 -2.42 23.67
CA PRO A 50 8.25 -2.27 23.51
C PRO A 50 8.66 -2.13 22.02
N PRO A 51 9.70 -1.33 21.70
CA PRO A 51 10.15 -1.14 20.32
C PRO A 51 10.40 -2.46 19.57
N LYS A 52 10.95 -3.48 20.25
CA LYS A 52 11.15 -4.82 19.69
C LYS A 52 9.87 -5.41 19.08
N VAL A 53 8.81 -5.47 19.88
CA VAL A 53 7.51 -6.05 19.49
C VAL A 53 6.91 -5.30 18.32
N VAL A 54 7.04 -3.97 18.31
CA VAL A 54 6.52 -3.12 17.25
C VAL A 54 7.30 -3.35 15.95
N VAL A 55 8.63 -3.34 16.01
CA VAL A 55 9.50 -3.57 14.83
C VAL A 55 9.23 -4.94 14.22
N GLU A 56 9.25 -6.01 15.03
CA GLU A 56 8.96 -7.37 14.56
C GLU A 56 7.58 -7.47 13.91
N TRP A 57 6.55 -6.84 14.52
CA TRP A 57 5.20 -6.87 13.95
C TRP A 57 5.11 -6.17 12.58
N PHE A 58 5.78 -5.03 12.40
CA PHE A 58 5.74 -4.29 11.13
C PHE A 58 6.63 -4.90 10.04
N ASP A 59 7.74 -5.54 10.42
CA ASP A 59 8.60 -6.27 9.47
C ASP A 59 7.85 -7.46 8.83
N ASP A 60 7.02 -8.14 9.62
CA ASP A 60 6.16 -9.25 9.14
C ASP A 60 4.88 -8.77 8.46
N TYR A 61 4.44 -7.53 8.71
CA TYR A 61 3.17 -7.03 8.19
C TYR A 61 3.27 -6.68 6.71
N VAL A 62 2.72 -7.57 5.88
CA VAL A 62 2.60 -7.38 4.43
C VAL A 62 1.17 -7.66 3.99
N LYS A 63 0.62 -6.79 3.14
CA LYS A 63 -0.68 -7.02 2.49
C LYS A 63 -0.51 -6.97 0.97
N ALA A 64 -1.25 -7.83 0.28
CA ALA A 64 -1.38 -7.74 -1.17
C ALA A 64 -2.10 -6.42 -1.53
N ASP A 65 -1.59 -5.72 -2.54
CA ASP A 65 -2.14 -4.48 -3.06
C ASP A 65 -2.12 -4.50 -4.59
N TYR A 66 -2.88 -3.60 -5.20
CA TYR A 66 -2.91 -3.44 -6.65
C TYR A 66 -1.67 -2.68 -7.12
N ALA A 67 -1.06 -3.20 -8.17
CA ALA A 67 0.07 -2.53 -8.78
C ALA A 67 -0.35 -1.20 -9.43
N ARG A 68 0.57 -0.25 -9.41
CA ARG A 68 0.44 1.08 -10.00
C ARG A 68 1.37 1.19 -11.20
N LYS A 69 1.16 2.24 -12.00
CA LYS A 69 2.06 2.60 -13.10
C LYS A 69 3.52 2.58 -12.62
N GLY A 70 4.38 1.92 -13.39
CA GLY A 70 5.81 1.82 -13.13
C GLY A 70 6.23 0.67 -12.21
N ASN A 71 5.29 -0.01 -11.54
CA ASN A 71 5.58 -1.28 -10.89
C ASN A 71 5.89 -2.37 -11.94
N LEU A 72 6.68 -3.37 -11.55
CA LEU A 72 6.94 -4.54 -12.37
C LEU A 72 5.80 -5.54 -12.19
N ALA A 73 5.33 -6.14 -13.28
CA ALA A 73 4.38 -7.24 -13.22
C ALA A 73 5.04 -8.45 -12.54
N THR A 74 4.37 -9.03 -11.55
CA THR A 74 4.87 -10.20 -10.80
C THR A 74 4.53 -11.54 -11.47
N GLU A 75 3.59 -11.54 -12.42
CA GLU A 75 3.21 -12.69 -13.22
C GLU A 75 2.73 -12.21 -14.61
N THR A 76 2.73 -13.12 -15.59
CA THR A 76 2.11 -12.86 -16.90
C THR A 76 0.60 -13.07 -16.79
N VAL A 77 -0.18 -12.08 -17.24
CA VAL A 77 -1.64 -12.18 -17.25
C VAL A 77 -2.14 -12.19 -18.69
N GLU A 78 -2.69 -13.33 -19.09
CA GLU A 78 -3.35 -13.54 -20.37
C GLU A 78 -4.81 -13.95 -20.13
N LEU A 79 -5.73 -13.19 -20.71
CA LEU A 79 -7.15 -13.49 -20.66
C LEU A 79 -7.52 -14.36 -21.87
N PRO A 80 -8.22 -15.49 -21.68
CA PRO A 80 -8.68 -16.31 -22.80
C PRO A 80 -9.82 -15.61 -23.57
N ALA A 81 -10.10 -16.09 -24.78
CA ALA A 81 -11.34 -15.74 -25.48
C ALA A 81 -12.57 -16.21 -24.67
N GLY A 82 -13.64 -15.42 -24.67
CA GLY A 82 -14.84 -15.68 -23.88
C GLY A 82 -15.15 -14.59 -22.84
N PRO A 83 -16.07 -14.86 -21.90
CA PRO A 83 -16.47 -13.92 -20.87
C PRO A 83 -15.27 -13.43 -20.06
N VAL A 84 -15.21 -12.11 -19.80
CA VAL A 84 -14.18 -11.54 -18.93
C VAL A 84 -14.47 -11.92 -17.49
N MET A 85 -13.51 -12.59 -16.85
CA MET A 85 -13.59 -13.00 -15.45
C MET A 85 -12.81 -12.02 -14.56
N ILE A 86 -13.32 -11.77 -13.36
CA ILE A 86 -12.69 -10.96 -12.31
C ILE A 86 -12.28 -11.91 -11.18
N LYS A 87 -11.03 -11.78 -10.71
CA LYS A 87 -10.55 -12.49 -9.52
C LYS A 87 -11.15 -11.83 -8.28
N GLU A 88 -11.89 -12.60 -7.49
CA GLU A 88 -12.38 -12.17 -6.19
C GLU A 88 -11.37 -12.58 -5.10
N ILE A 89 -11.17 -11.74 -4.08
CA ILE A 89 -10.11 -11.97 -3.08
C ILE A 89 -10.45 -13.15 -2.15
N ASN A 90 -11.74 -13.37 -1.86
CA ASN A 90 -12.19 -14.40 -0.92
C ASN A 90 -13.30 -15.29 -1.49
N ASP A 91 -13.59 -15.17 -2.79
CA ASP A 91 -14.69 -15.84 -3.45
C ASP A 91 -14.21 -16.44 -4.78
N GLU A 92 -15.06 -17.27 -5.40
CA GLU A 92 -14.80 -17.79 -6.73
C GLU A 92 -14.81 -16.67 -7.79
N PRO A 93 -14.02 -16.79 -8.86
CA PRO A 93 -14.00 -15.79 -9.93
C PRO A 93 -15.39 -15.51 -10.49
N SER A 94 -15.72 -14.23 -10.62
CA SER A 94 -17.02 -13.76 -11.09
C SER A 94 -16.93 -13.24 -12.52
N VAL A 95 -18.05 -13.23 -13.24
CA VAL A 95 -18.13 -12.63 -14.57
C VAL A 95 -18.20 -11.11 -14.43
N ALA A 96 -17.42 -10.38 -15.21
CA ALA A 96 -17.42 -8.93 -15.21
C ALA A 96 -18.83 -8.38 -15.49
N PRO A 97 -19.34 -7.45 -14.66
CA PRO A 97 -20.62 -6.80 -14.93
C PRO A 97 -20.62 -6.06 -16.27
N GLY A 98 -21.72 -6.14 -17.03
CA GLY A 98 -21.85 -5.43 -18.31
C GLY A 98 -21.64 -3.91 -18.22
N ALA A 99 -21.89 -3.30 -17.06
CA ALA A 99 -21.62 -1.89 -16.81
C ALA A 99 -20.13 -1.52 -16.82
N LEU A 100 -19.23 -2.48 -16.58
CA LEU A 100 -17.77 -2.26 -16.65
C LEU A 100 -17.24 -2.27 -18.08
N GLU A 101 -18.02 -2.71 -19.06
CA GLU A 101 -17.55 -2.87 -20.44
C GLU A 101 -16.97 -1.58 -21.05
N PRO A 102 -17.61 -0.40 -20.93
CA PRO A 102 -17.02 0.83 -21.44
C PRO A 102 -15.68 1.18 -20.77
N HIS A 103 -15.54 0.86 -19.48
CA HIS A 103 -14.30 1.09 -18.73
C HIS A 103 -13.20 0.12 -19.17
N LEU A 104 -13.50 -1.16 -19.33
CA LEU A 104 -12.57 -2.17 -19.84
C LEU A 104 -12.07 -1.80 -21.25
N ARG A 105 -12.99 -1.38 -22.14
CA ARG A 105 -12.63 -0.91 -23.48
C ARG A 105 -11.75 0.33 -23.44
N ALA A 106 -12.04 1.29 -22.55
CA ALA A 106 -11.23 2.50 -22.40
C ALA A 106 -9.81 2.21 -21.91
N LEU A 107 -9.62 1.14 -21.13
CA LEU A 107 -8.31 0.64 -20.71
C LEU A 107 -7.59 -0.20 -21.78
N GLY A 108 -8.15 -0.33 -22.98
CA GLY A 108 -7.52 -1.02 -24.11
C GLY A 108 -7.89 -2.50 -24.24
N LEU A 109 -8.82 -3.02 -23.42
CA LEU A 109 -9.28 -4.40 -23.55
C LEU A 109 -10.31 -4.51 -24.70
N PRO A 110 -10.10 -5.35 -25.72
CA PRO A 110 -10.96 -5.41 -26.91
C PRO A 110 -12.25 -6.22 -26.65
N THR A 111 -13.12 -5.71 -25.77
CA THR A 111 -14.37 -6.37 -25.38
C THR A 111 -15.57 -5.97 -26.23
N THR A 112 -16.53 -6.89 -26.31
CA THR A 112 -17.89 -6.68 -26.82
C THR A 112 -18.91 -7.21 -25.82
N LEU A 113 -20.13 -6.68 -25.84
CA LEU A 113 -21.21 -7.22 -25.01
C LEU A 113 -21.90 -8.37 -25.74
N GLN A 114 -21.82 -9.58 -25.18
CA GLN A 114 -22.63 -10.73 -25.61
C GLN A 114 -23.60 -11.06 -24.48
N SER A 115 -24.91 -10.97 -24.75
CA SER A 115 -25.95 -11.18 -23.72
C SER A 115 -25.72 -10.35 -22.45
N ARG A 116 -25.26 -9.09 -22.61
CA ARG A 116 -24.91 -8.13 -21.53
C ARG A 116 -23.65 -8.49 -20.73
N ILE A 117 -22.86 -9.47 -21.18
CA ILE A 117 -21.59 -9.87 -20.56
C ILE A 117 -20.41 -9.37 -21.42
N PRO A 118 -19.42 -8.66 -20.85
CA PRO A 118 -18.18 -8.31 -21.53
C PRO A 118 -17.44 -9.58 -21.96
N THR A 119 -17.19 -9.71 -23.25
CA THR A 119 -16.64 -10.92 -23.87
C THR A 119 -15.51 -10.55 -24.85
N LEU A 120 -14.40 -11.30 -24.77
CA LEU A 120 -13.27 -11.23 -25.68
C LEU A 120 -13.46 -12.18 -26.85
N SER A 121 -13.17 -11.71 -28.07
CA SER A 121 -13.22 -12.53 -29.29
C SER A 121 -11.97 -13.40 -29.49
N SER A 122 -10.85 -13.02 -28.89
CA SER A 122 -9.56 -13.71 -28.96
C SER A 122 -8.79 -13.51 -27.65
N PRO A 123 -7.81 -14.37 -27.33
CA PRO A 123 -6.98 -14.19 -26.15
C PRO A 123 -6.26 -12.84 -26.16
N HIS A 124 -6.08 -12.24 -24.97
CA HIS A 124 -5.46 -10.93 -24.81
C HIS A 124 -4.47 -10.93 -23.65
N VAL A 125 -3.21 -10.59 -23.94
CA VAL A 125 -2.16 -10.45 -22.93
C VAL A 125 -2.22 -9.04 -22.34
N VAL A 126 -2.51 -8.96 -21.03
CA VAL A 126 -2.58 -7.70 -20.29
C VAL A 126 -1.18 -7.21 -19.94
N CYS A 127 -0.34 -8.09 -19.40
CA CYS A 127 1.06 -7.81 -19.07
C CYS A 127 1.89 -9.10 -19.07
N LYS A 128 3.22 -8.95 -19.18
CA LYS A 128 4.17 -10.04 -18.99
C LYS A 128 4.99 -9.82 -17.73
N GLU A 129 5.36 -10.91 -17.07
CA GLU A 129 6.20 -10.90 -15.88
C GLU A 129 7.50 -10.10 -16.13
N GLY A 130 7.85 -9.24 -15.17
CA GLY A 130 9.05 -8.40 -15.21
C GLY A 130 8.92 -7.12 -16.04
N GLU A 131 7.81 -6.90 -16.76
CA GLU A 131 7.59 -5.65 -17.49
C GLU A 131 7.06 -4.53 -16.59
N LYS A 132 7.43 -3.28 -16.88
CA LYS A 132 6.89 -2.11 -16.20
C LYS A 132 5.47 -1.85 -16.69
N LEU A 133 4.52 -1.86 -15.75
CA LEU A 133 3.12 -1.60 -16.04
C LEU A 133 2.90 -0.14 -16.42
N ASP A 134 2.17 0.09 -17.51
CA ASP A 134 1.63 1.41 -17.83
C ASP A 134 0.35 1.71 -17.01
N THR A 135 -0.23 2.90 -17.22
CA THR A 135 -1.45 3.32 -16.51
C THR A 135 -2.65 2.42 -16.83
N ASN A 136 -2.80 1.99 -18.08
CA ASN A 136 -3.94 1.21 -18.55
C ASN A 136 -3.83 -0.24 -18.07
N GLN A 137 -2.64 -0.84 -18.14
CA GLN A 137 -2.36 -2.18 -17.62
C GLN A 137 -2.60 -2.23 -16.11
N ALA A 138 -2.07 -1.27 -15.35
CA ALA A 138 -2.30 -1.21 -13.89
C ALA A 138 -3.80 -1.02 -13.56
N GLY A 139 -4.50 -0.16 -14.31
CA GLY A 139 -5.95 0.03 -14.16
C GLY A 139 -6.74 -1.24 -14.49
N LEU A 140 -6.35 -1.96 -15.54
CA LEU A 140 -7.00 -3.20 -15.98
C LEU A 140 -6.79 -4.32 -14.97
N LEU A 141 -5.55 -4.53 -14.50
CA LEU A 141 -5.22 -5.50 -13.46
C LEU A 141 -6.00 -5.23 -12.17
N LYS A 142 -6.13 -3.95 -11.77
CA LYS A 142 -6.95 -3.56 -10.62
C LYS A 142 -8.43 -3.93 -10.82
N THR A 143 -9.01 -3.61 -11.97
CA THR A 143 -10.40 -3.94 -12.29
C THR A 143 -10.64 -5.45 -12.35
N LEU A 144 -9.64 -6.22 -12.78
CA LEU A 144 -9.69 -7.67 -12.88
C LEU A 144 -9.31 -8.40 -11.57
N GLY A 145 -8.95 -7.67 -10.51
CA GLY A 145 -8.65 -8.26 -9.19
C GLY A 145 -7.22 -8.79 -9.01
N TYR A 146 -6.27 -8.44 -9.89
CA TYR A 146 -4.87 -8.89 -9.80
C TYR A 146 -4.05 -8.00 -8.87
N GLN A 147 -3.74 -8.50 -7.68
CA GLN A 147 -2.91 -7.82 -6.68
C GLN A 147 -1.41 -8.15 -6.90
N MET A 148 -0.74 -7.34 -7.71
CA MET A 148 0.69 -7.51 -8.08
C MET A 148 1.65 -6.59 -7.31
N ALA A 149 1.19 -6.00 -6.20
CA ALA A 149 2.03 -5.18 -5.33
C ALA A 149 1.92 -5.63 -3.88
N GLN A 150 2.86 -5.16 -3.06
CA GLN A 150 2.84 -5.36 -1.62
C GLN A 150 2.72 -4.01 -0.93
N PHE A 151 1.72 -3.87 -0.08
CA PHE A 151 1.63 -2.78 0.87
C PHE A 151 2.40 -3.17 2.15
N LYS A 152 3.33 -2.29 2.55
CA LYS A 152 4.07 -2.38 3.81
C LYS A 152 4.17 -1.00 4.44
N ILE A 153 4.17 -0.96 5.77
CA ILE A 153 4.47 0.25 6.53
C ILE A 153 5.91 0.12 7.00
N VAL A 154 6.75 1.08 6.61
CA VAL A 154 8.16 1.10 7.00
C VAL A 154 8.32 2.02 8.20
N LEU A 155 8.80 1.47 9.31
CA LEU A 155 9.18 2.26 10.48
C LEU A 155 10.53 2.93 10.21
N SER A 156 10.63 4.24 10.45
CA SER A 156 11.87 5.00 10.23
C SER A 156 12.60 5.31 11.54
N HIS A 157 11.90 5.89 12.51
CA HIS A 157 12.44 6.31 13.80
C HIS A 157 11.43 6.05 14.93
N VAL A 158 11.94 6.01 16.17
CA VAL A 158 11.15 5.94 17.39
C VAL A 158 11.66 6.94 18.40
N TRP A 159 10.77 7.64 19.08
CA TRP A 159 11.10 8.42 20.27
C TRP A 159 10.65 7.66 21.51
N ILE A 160 11.55 7.51 22.48
CA ILE A 160 11.31 6.73 23.70
C ILE A 160 11.14 7.69 24.88
N LYS A 161 9.94 7.70 25.48
CA LYS A 161 9.56 8.60 26.56
C LYS A 161 10.53 8.57 27.75
N ASP A 162 10.91 7.38 28.21
CA ASP A 162 11.78 7.23 29.39
C ASP A 162 13.21 7.74 29.17
N ARG A 163 13.62 7.85 27.91
CA ARG A 163 14.95 8.35 27.52
C ARG A 163 14.89 9.78 26.95
N SER A 164 13.69 10.31 26.70
CA SER A 164 13.46 11.57 25.99
C SER A 164 14.30 11.71 24.71
N THR A 165 14.51 10.58 24.01
CA THR A 165 15.49 10.50 22.91
C THR A 165 14.88 9.78 21.71
N THR A 166 15.21 10.26 20.52
CA THR A 166 14.88 9.63 19.24
C THR A 166 16.00 8.71 18.79
N PHE A 167 15.63 7.51 18.32
CA PHE A 167 16.51 6.52 17.71
C PHE A 167 16.01 6.19 16.31
N SER A 168 16.92 5.93 15.38
CA SER A 168 16.56 5.28 14.13
C SER A 168 16.16 3.83 14.39
N ILE A 169 15.32 3.26 13.54
CA ILE A 169 14.92 1.86 13.69
C ILE A 169 16.11 0.92 13.50
N ASP A 170 17.12 1.31 12.71
CA ASP A 170 18.36 0.52 12.59
C ASP A 170 19.16 0.48 13.89
N GLN A 171 19.25 1.61 14.62
CA GLN A 171 19.86 1.63 15.96
C GLN A 171 19.11 0.74 16.94
N ILE A 172 17.78 0.70 16.85
CA ILE A 172 16.96 -0.21 17.66
C ILE A 172 17.25 -1.66 17.26
N ARG A 173 17.27 -1.99 15.97
CA ARG A 173 17.57 -3.35 15.48
C ARG A 173 18.93 -3.84 15.93
N ASP A 174 19.95 -2.99 15.93
CA ASP A 174 21.29 -3.37 16.39
C ASP A 174 21.37 -3.61 17.90
N GLN A 175 20.50 -2.98 18.69
CA GLN A 175 20.36 -3.24 20.13
C GLN A 175 19.56 -4.52 20.44
N LEU A 176 18.88 -5.09 19.45
CA LEU A 176 18.03 -6.28 19.59
C LEU A 176 18.69 -7.59 19.12
N LYS A 177 19.84 -7.49 18.44
CA LYS A 177 20.71 -8.62 18.10
C LYS A 177 21.55 -9.04 19.30
#